data_AF-A0A8I0FR92-F1
#
_entry.id   AF-A0A8I0FR92-F1
#
_cell.length_a   1.000
_cell.length_b   1.000
_cell.length_c   1.000
_cell.angle_alpha   90.00
_cell.angle_beta   90.00
_cell.angle_gamma   90.00
#
_symmetry.space_group_name_H-M   'P 1'
#
loop_
_entity.id
_entity.type
_entity.pdbx_description
1 polymer ?
#
loop_
_entity_poly.entity_id
_entity_poly.type
_entity_poly.pdbx_seq_one_letter_code
_entity_poly.pdbx_strand_id
1 'polypeptide(L)' 'MQNQEIIKIIENLKGRRGYEEKKASKLGFTSLYAYFEDKILKEKQTFENQKKELEETKSDTKLENKEKKSCGCC' A
#
# COMPACT_ATOMS: atom_id res chain seq x y z
N MET A 1 -3.25 8.99 21.46
CA MET A 1 -4.28 9.69 20.67
C MET A 1 -4.90 8.67 19.73
N GLN A 2 -6.22 8.45 19.77
CA GLN A 2 -6.87 7.54 18.82
C GLN A 2 -6.80 8.15 17.42
N ASN A 3 -6.25 7.40 16.48
CA ASN A 3 -6.16 7.79 15.08
C ASN A 3 -7.58 7.90 14.46
N GLN A 4 -7.98 9.14 14.16
CA GLN A 4 -9.33 9.48 13.66
C GLN A 4 -9.64 8.82 12.30
N GLU A 5 -8.61 8.51 11.52
CA GLU A 5 -8.74 7.81 10.24
C GLU A 5 -9.29 6.40 10.42
N ILE A 6 -8.82 5.66 11.44
CA ILE A 6 -9.26 4.29 11.71
C ILE A 6 -10.74 4.28 12.10
N ILE A 7 -11.16 5.26 12.92
CA ILE A 7 -12.56 5.40 13.34
C ILE A 7 -13.45 5.62 12.12
N LYS A 8 -13.07 6.56 11.24
CA LYS A 8 -13.80 6.83 9.99
C LYS A 8 -13.86 5.60 9.08
N ILE A 9 -12.79 4.81 8.98
CA ILE A 9 -12.80 3.57 8.19
C ILE A 9 -13.81 2.59 8.78
N ILE A 10 -13.77 2.38 10.09
CA ILE A 10 -14.66 1.44 10.79
C ILE A 10 -16.13 1.86 10.62
N GLU A 11 -16.45 3.15 10.76
CA GLU A 11 -17.79 3.68 10.54
C GLU A 11 -18.26 3.46 9.09
N ASN A 12 -17.36 3.59 8.13
CA ASN A 12 -17.67 3.37 6.70
C ASN A 12 -17.79 1.89 6.30
N LEU A 13 -17.42 0.93 7.16
CA LEU A 13 -17.50 -0.51 6.82
C LEU A 13 -18.94 -1.01 6.63
N LYS A 14 -19.95 -0.33 7.20
CA LYS A 14 -21.38 -0.70 7.10
C LYS A 14 -21.56 -2.23 7.28
N GLY A 15 -22.16 -2.93 6.30
CA GLY A 15 -22.39 -4.37 6.34
C GLY A 15 -21.14 -5.26 6.25
N ARG A 16 -19.96 -4.72 5.86
CA ARG A 16 -18.69 -5.47 5.86
C ARG A 16 -18.07 -5.55 7.26
N ARG A 17 -18.54 -4.78 8.23
CA ARG A 17 -17.97 -4.72 9.57
C ARG A 17 -17.86 -6.10 10.24
N GLY A 18 -18.94 -6.90 10.20
CA GLY A 18 -18.93 -8.22 10.82
C GLY A 18 -17.97 -9.21 10.15
N TYR A 19 -17.71 -9.07 8.85
CA TYR A 19 -16.69 -9.87 8.17
C TYR A 19 -15.29 -9.50 8.65
N GLU A 20 -14.98 -8.20 8.72
CA GLU A 20 -13.68 -7.72 9.18
C GLU A 20 -13.46 -8.01 10.69
N GLU A 21 -14.49 -7.93 11.53
CA GLU A 21 -14.41 -8.29 12.96
C GLU A 21 -14.06 -9.78 13.15
N LYS A 22 -14.70 -10.67 12.38
CA LYS A 22 -14.37 -12.10 12.38
C LYS A 22 -12.95 -12.35 11.89
N LYS A 23 -12.52 -11.64 10.84
CA LYS A 23 -11.18 -11.75 10.29
C LYS A 23 -10.13 -11.26 11.28
N ALA A 24 -10.34 -10.11 11.92
CA ALA A 24 -9.48 -9.57 12.96
C ALA A 24 -9.32 -10.57 14.12
N SER A 25 -10.44 -11.13 14.59
CA SER A 25 -10.45 -12.14 15.65
C SER A 25 -9.68 -13.40 15.23
N LYS A 26 -9.88 -13.87 13.99
CA LYS A 26 -9.18 -15.05 13.44
C LYS A 26 -7.67 -14.84 13.33
N LEU A 27 -7.24 -13.60 13.10
CA LEU A 27 -5.83 -13.21 13.04
C LEU A 27 -5.24 -12.90 14.43
N GLY A 28 -6.03 -13.01 15.51
CA GLY A 28 -5.58 -12.80 16.88
C GLY A 28 -5.57 -11.34 17.34
N PHE A 29 -6.22 -10.44 16.61
CA PHE A 29 -6.35 -9.05 17.05
C PHE A 29 -7.42 -8.91 18.13
N THR A 30 -7.14 -8.07 19.13
CA THR A 30 -8.03 -7.81 20.27
C THR A 30 -9.26 -6.99 19.87
N SER A 31 -9.18 -6.23 18.79
CA SER A 31 -10.29 -5.42 18.25
C SER A 31 -10.11 -5.13 16.76
N LEU A 32 -11.20 -4.72 16.13
CA LEU A 32 -11.19 -4.22 14.76
C LEU A 32 -10.24 -3.03 14.59
N TYR A 33 -10.13 -2.19 15.62
CA TYR A 33 -9.23 -1.04 15.64
C TYR A 33 -7.77 -1.48 15.52
N ALA A 34 -7.34 -2.43 16.35
CA ALA A 34 -5.95 -2.94 16.33
C ALA A 34 -5.59 -3.58 14.97
N TYR A 35 -6.55 -4.26 14.34
CA TYR A 35 -6.35 -4.82 13.00
C TYR A 35 -6.15 -3.75 11.92
N PHE A 36 -6.95 -2.68 11.93
CA PHE A 36 -6.77 -1.58 10.97
C PHE A 36 -5.55 -0.71 11.28
N GLU A 37 -5.17 -0.58 12.54
CA GLU A 37 -3.93 0.06 12.95
C GLU A 37 -2.71 -0.64 12.35
N ASP A 38 -2.60 -1.96 12.54
CA ASP A 38 -1.55 -2.79 11.93
C ASP A 38 -1.58 -2.74 10.39
N LYS A 39 -2.78 -2.79 9.80
CA LYS A 39 -2.95 -2.73 8.34
C LYS A 39 -2.42 -1.43 7.74
N ILE A 40 -2.75 -0.28 8.33
CA ILE A 40 -2.29 1.04 7.85
C ILE A 40 -0.77 1.18 8.02
N LEU A 41 -0.21 0.67 9.13
CA LEU A 41 1.23 0.69 9.35
C LEU A 41 1.96 -0.13 8.27
N LYS A 42 1.46 -1.32 7.95
CA LYS A 42 2.00 -2.16 6.87
C LYS A 42 1.87 -1.49 5.50
N GLU A 43 0.71 -0.91 5.19
CA GLU A 43 0.51 -0.20 3.92
C GLU A 43 1.50 0.96 3.76
N LYS A 44 1.71 1.79 4.80
CA LYS A 44 2.70 2.87 4.79
C LYS A 44 4.12 2.34 4.52
N GLN A 45 4.51 1.27 5.20
CA GLN A 45 5.84 0.67 5.03
C GLN A 45 6.03 0.10 3.63
N THR A 46 5.03 -0.61 3.09
CA THR A 46 5.10 -1.17 1.73
C THR A 46 5.13 -0.09 0.66
N PHE A 47 4.43 1.03 0.87
CA PHE A 47 4.43 2.16 -0.05
C PHE A 47 5.77 2.91 -0.03
N GLU A 48 6.38 3.09 1.15
CA GLU A 48 7.73 3.64 1.25
C GLU A 48 8.78 2.75 0.60
N ASN A 49 8.72 1.43 0.79
CA ASN A 49 9.64 0.48 0.18
C ASN A 49 9.50 0.49 -1.35
N GLN A 50 8.27 0.42 -1.89
CA GLN A 50 8.03 0.52 -3.33
C GLN A 50 8.51 1.84 -3.92
N LYS A 51 8.36 2.96 -3.18
CA LYS A 51 8.88 4.26 -3.63
C LYS A 51 10.41 4.27 -3.70
N LYS A 52 11.09 3.70 -2.70
CA LYS A 52 12.55 3.58 -2.71
C LYS A 52 13.03 2.70 -3.86
N GLU A 53 12.41 1.54 -4.08
CA GLU A 53 12.73 0.67 -5.21
C GLU A 53 12.45 1.35 -6.56
N LEU A 54 11.37 2.14 -6.69
CA LEU A 54 11.07 2.90 -7.90
C LEU A 54 11.99 4.11 -8.13
N GLU A 55 12.57 4.69 -7.08
CA GLU A 55 13.59 5.74 -7.25
C GLU A 55 14.95 5.13 -7.61
N GLU A 56 15.32 4.02 -6.99
CA GLU A 56 16.56 3.29 -7.30
C GLU A 56 16.55 2.76 -8.75
N THR A 57 15.43 2.23 -9.23
CA THR A 57 15.29 1.74 -10.62
C THR A 57 15.23 2.84 -11.69
N LYS A 58 14.87 4.09 -11.32
CA LYS A 58 14.91 5.25 -12.23
C LYS A 58 16.30 5.86 -12.39
N SER A 59 17.22 5.62 -11.44
CA SER A 59 18.62 6.02 -11.60
C SER A 59 19.36 5.19 -12.65
N ASP A 60 19.01 3.92 -12.83
CA ASP A 60 19.70 3.03 -13.77
C ASP A 60 19.22 3.13 -15.22
N THR A 61 17.98 3.57 -15.45
CA THR A 61 17.39 3.64 -16.81
C THR A 61 17.71 4.92 -17.59
N LYS A 62 18.38 5.92 -16.98
CA LYS A 62 18.74 7.17 -17.68
C LYS A 62 20.02 7.05 -18.54
N LEU A 63 20.74 5.94 -18.48
CA LEU A 63 22.01 5.78 -19.23
C LEU A 63 21.88 5.05 -20.57
N GLU A 64 20.76 4.36 -20.87
CA GLU A 64 20.66 3.52 -22.08
C GLU A 64 19.79 4.08 -23.21
N ASN A 65 19.19 5.27 -23.06
CA ASN A 65 18.46 5.93 -24.17
C ASN A 65 19.30 7.04 -24.81
N LYS A 66 20.55 6.72 -25.13
CA LYS A 66 21.30 7.41 -26.19
C LYS A 66 21.55 6.43 -27.33
N GLU A 67 20.97 6.81 -28.47
CA GLU A 67 21.42 6.46 -29.82
C GLU A 67 21.20 5.02 -30.28
N LYS A 68 20.01 4.72 -30.82
CA LYS A 68 19.95 3.95 -32.08
C LYS A 68 19.01 4.59 -33.08
N LYS A 69 19.56 4.76 -34.27
CA LYS A 69 19.20 5.66 -35.37
C LYS A 69 17.95 5.20 -36.11
N SER A 70 17.32 6.18 -36.76
CA SER A 70 16.30 6.04 -37.80
C SER A 70 16.69 5.04 -38.90
N CYS A 71 15.78 4.13 -39.24
CA CYS A 71 15.69 3.38 -40.50
C CYS A 71 14.22 2.96 -40.62
N GLY A 72 13.40 3.28 -41.63
CA GLY A 72 13.68 3.60 -43.03
C GLY A 72 13.29 2.41 -43.92
N CYS A 73 12.02 2.36 -44.37
CA CYS A 73 11.41 1.34 -45.27
C CYS A 73 11.23 -0.08 -44.65
N CYS A 74 10.19 -0.88 -44.96
CA CYS A 74 9.18 -0.93 -46.02
C CYS A 74 7.81 -1.36 -45.44
#